data_AF-A0A661FSP7-F1
#
_entry.id   AF-A0A661FSP7-F1
#
_cell.length_a   1.000
_cell.length_b   1.000
_cell.length_c   1.000
_cell.angle_alpha   90.00
_cell.angle_beta   90.00
_cell.angle_gamma   90.00
#
_symmetry.space_group_name_H-M   'P 1'
#
loop_
_entity.id
_entity.type
_entity.pdbx_description
1 polymer ?
#
loop_
_entity_poly.entity_id
_entity_poly.type
_entity_poly.pdbx_seq_one_letter_code
_entity_poly.pdbx_strand_id
1 'polypeptide(L)'
;MVIVHRSIRGQEISDRALVLLAMNIDHEIERGVFGWRLSVPAHEATRAREQLQLWESENHRIGPLARHAPAQPGGVAMAFAWSAILMLCYTIQTR
;
A
#
# COMPACT_ATOMS: atom_id res chain seq x y z
N MET A 1 10.77 -16.92 6.77
CA MET A 1 10.68 -15.52 6.33
C MET A 1 11.75 -14.70 7.03
N VAL A 2 12.46 -13.83 6.32
CA VAL A 2 13.55 -12.97 6.85
C VAL A 2 13.19 -11.52 6.58
N ILE A 3 13.39 -10.65 7.58
CA ILE A 3 13.15 -9.22 7.43
C ILE A 3 14.26 -8.62 6.57
N VAL A 4 13.88 -8.07 5.42
CA VAL A 4 14.82 -7.44 4.48
C VAL A 4 14.86 -5.93 4.69
N HIS A 5 13.72 -5.33 5.05
CA HIS A 5 13.64 -3.89 5.25
C HIS A 5 12.60 -3.49 6.32
N ARG A 6 12.85 -2.36 6.98
CA ARG A 6 11.95 -1.76 7.96
C ARG A 6 11.87 -0.26 7.70
N SER A 7 10.66 0.26 7.57
CA SER A 7 10.43 1.71 7.46
C SER A 7 9.21 2.11 8.26
N ILE A 8 9.24 3.34 8.76
CA ILE A 8 8.12 3.97 9.46
C ILE A 8 7.08 4.45 8.44
N ARG A 9 7.53 4.74 7.21
CA ARG A 9 6.68 5.22 6.11
C ARG A 9 6.16 4.03 5.31
N GLY A 10 4.85 3.80 5.38
CA GLY A 10 4.21 2.72 4.62
C GLY A 10 4.40 2.85 3.11
N GLN A 11 4.53 4.07 2.60
CA GLN A 11 4.75 4.33 1.18
C GLN A 11 6.07 3.72 0.67
N GLU A 12 7.17 3.92 1.41
CA GLU A 12 8.49 3.37 1.06
C GLU A 12 8.49 1.83 1.07
N ILE A 13 7.76 1.21 2.00
CA ILE A 13 7.63 -0.25 2.05
C ILE A 13 6.83 -0.76 0.87
N SER A 14 5.72 -0.10 0.53
CA SER A 14 4.92 -0.50 -0.64
C SER A 14 5.70 -0.35 -1.95
N ASP A 15 6.51 0.69 -2.11
CA ASP A 15 7.33 0.86 -3.33
C ASP A 15 8.38 -0.27 -3.44
N ARG A 16 9.08 -0.58 -2.34
CA ARG A 16 10.03 -1.69 -2.30
C ARG A 16 9.34 -3.05 -2.49
N ALA A 17 8.13 -3.22 -1.96
CA ALA A 17 7.33 -4.42 -2.17
C ALA A 17 6.92 -4.60 -3.65
N LEU A 18 6.55 -3.50 -4.33
CA LEU A 18 6.25 -3.53 -5.77
C LEU A 18 7.47 -3.93 -6.60
N VAL A 19 8.66 -3.49 -6.23
CA VAL A 19 9.90 -3.93 -6.89
C VAL A 19 10.12 -5.43 -6.71
N LEU A 20 9.92 -5.95 -5.50
CA LEU A 20 10.02 -7.40 -5.26
C LEU A 20 8.95 -8.18 -6.02
N LEU A 21 7.71 -7.68 -6.08
CA LEU A 21 6.62 -8.27 -6.87
C LEU A 21 6.97 -8.33 -8.36
N ALA A 22 7.51 -7.22 -8.92
CA ALA A 22 7.90 -7.15 -10.33
C ALA A 22 9.02 -8.15 -10.67
N MET A 23 9.86 -8.48 -9.69
CA MET A 23 10.92 -9.48 -9.82
C MET A 23 10.45 -10.91 -9.52
N ASN A 24 9.14 -11.10 -9.30
CA ASN A 24 8.51 -12.36 -8.94
C ASN A 24 9.12 -12.99 -7.67
N ILE A 25 9.46 -12.14 -6.69
CA ILE A 25 9.94 -12.54 -5.37
C ILE A 25 8.76 -12.48 -4.40
N ASP A 26 8.51 -13.60 -3.73
CA ASP A 26 7.47 -13.67 -2.71
C ASP A 26 7.83 -12.75 -1.54
N HIS A 27 6.89 -11.90 -1.15
CA HIS A 27 7.10 -10.94 -0.07
C HIS A 27 5.85 -10.79 0.78
N GLU A 28 6.07 -10.61 2.08
CA GLU A 28 5.04 -10.34 3.06
C GLU A 28 5.28 -8.96 3.68
N ILE A 29 4.19 -8.22 3.85
CA ILE A 29 4.21 -6.91 4.49
C ILE A 29 3.49 -7.03 5.82
N GLU A 30 4.23 -6.84 6.91
CA GLU A 30 3.67 -6.79 8.26
C GLU A 30 3.64 -5.35 8.78
N ARG A 31 2.47 -4.91 9.26
CA ARG A 31 2.33 -3.65 9.97
C ARG A 31 2.51 -3.89 11.47
N GLY A 32 3.67 -3.54 12.00
CA GLY A 32 3.94 -3.58 13.43
C GLY A 32 3.61 -2.25 14.13
N VAL A 33 3.68 -2.27 15.47
CA VAL A 33 3.46 -1.09 16.34
C VAL A 33 4.49 0.02 16.06
N PHE A 34 5.69 -0.35 15.62
CA PHE A 34 6.82 0.56 15.36
C PHE A 34 7.12 0.74 13.87
N GLY A 35 6.09 0.65 13.02
CA GLY A 35 6.22 0.80 11.57
C GLY A 35 6.05 -0.50 10.78
N TRP A 36 6.33 -0.41 9.49
CA TRP A 36 6.13 -1.45 8.52
C TRP A 36 7.39 -2.31 8.40
N ARG A 37 7.19 -3.61 8.15
CA ARG A 37 8.26 -4.60 7.92
C ARG A 37 7.99 -5.32 6.62
N LEU A 38 9.04 -5.50 5.84
CA LEU A 38 9.04 -6.27 4.60
C LEU A 38 9.85 -7.54 4.81
N SER A 39 9.18 -8.69 4.72
CA SER A 39 9.77 -10.01 4.87
C SER A 39 9.77 -10.76 3.54
N VAL A 40 10.84 -11.52 3.29
CA VAL A 40 11.06 -12.31 2.07
C VAL A 40 11.50 -13.71 2.50
N PRO A 41 11.26 -14.77 1.72
CA PRO A 41 11.80 -16.09 1.99
C PRO A 41 13.34 -16.08 2.12
N ALA A 42 13.88 -16.88 3.04
CA ALA A 42 15.31 -16.86 3.37
C ALA A 42 16.21 -17.20 2.17
N HIS A 43 15.71 -18.03 1.25
CA HIS A 43 16.42 -18.44 0.04
C HIS A 43 16.53 -17.31 -1.00
N GLU A 44 15.61 -16.35 -0.98
CA GLU A 44 15.58 -15.20 -1.89
C GLU A 44 16.09 -13.90 -1.24
N ALA A 45 16.38 -13.91 0.06
CA ALA A 45 16.77 -12.73 0.81
C ALA A 45 18.02 -12.03 0.26
N THR A 46 19.01 -12.79 -0.21
CA THR A 46 20.25 -12.23 -0.79
C THR A 46 19.95 -11.54 -2.12
N ARG A 47 19.22 -12.22 -3.01
CA ARG A 47 18.80 -11.68 -4.31
C ARG A 47 17.91 -10.45 -4.14
N ALA A 48 16.96 -10.49 -3.21
CA ALA A 48 16.07 -9.38 -2.88
C ALA A 48 16.86 -8.15 -2.40
N ARG A 49 17.89 -8.33 -1.56
CA ARG A 49 18.74 -7.21 -1.10
C ARG A 49 19.53 -6.59 -2.23
N GLU A 50 20.14 -7.41 -3.09
CA GLU A 50 20.90 -6.92 -4.24
C GLU A 50 20.02 -6.11 -5.19
N GLN A 51 18.83 -6.60 -5.50
CA GLN A 51 17.88 -5.91 -6.38
C GLN A 51 17.36 -4.62 -5.75
N LEU A 52 17.05 -4.61 -4.46
CA LEU A 52 16.64 -3.40 -3.75
C LEU A 52 17.76 -2.37 -3.71
N GLN A 53 19.02 -2.80 -3.54
CA GLN A 53 20.17 -1.91 -3.53
C GLN A 53 20.45 -1.32 -4.92
N LEU A 54 20.30 -2.12 -5.98
CA LEU A 54 20.39 -1.66 -7.37
C LEU A 54 19.29 -0.62 -7.66
N TRP A 55 18.04 -0.95 -7.36
CA TRP A 55 16.89 -0.05 -7.51
C TRP A 55 17.07 1.25 -6.72
N GLU A 56 17.57 1.17 -5.48
CA GLU A 56 17.80 2.33 -4.63
C GLU A 56 18.89 3.22 -5.23
N SER A 57 19.94 2.64 -5.79
CA SER A 57 21.00 3.39 -6.49
C SER A 57 20.52 4.09 -7.76
N GLU A 58 19.60 3.47 -8.50
CA GLU A 58 19.00 4.05 -9.71
C GLU A 58 17.98 5.14 -9.39
N ASN A 59 17.13 4.93 -8.38
CA ASN A 59 16.08 5.86 -8.00
C ASN A 59 16.49 6.93 -6.98
N HIS A 60 17.71 6.90 -6.42
CA HIS A 60 18.17 7.91 -5.46
C HIS A 60 18.10 9.35 -5.98
N ARG A 61 18.15 9.55 -7.30
CA ARG A 61 18.06 10.88 -7.94
C ARG A 61 16.63 11.35 -8.20
N ILE A 62 15.65 10.46 -8.18
CA ILE A 62 14.27 10.74 -8.55
C ILE A 62 13.47 10.59 -7.25
N GLY A 63 13.33 11.69 -6.50
CA GLY A 63 12.54 11.70 -5.26
C GLY A 63 11.17 11.03 -5.45
N PRO A 64 10.60 10.41 -4.40
CA PRO A 64 9.44 9.54 -4.53
C PRO A 64 8.29 10.26 -5.22
N LEU A 65 7.86 9.74 -6.37
CA LEU A 65 6.71 10.26 -7.11
C LEU A 65 5.50 10.26 -6.16
N ALA A 66 4.88 11.42 -5.98
CA ALA A 66 3.68 11.56 -5.17
C ALA A 66 2.61 10.59 -5.69
N ARG A 67 2.32 9.55 -4.91
CA ARG A 67 1.32 8.54 -5.25
C ARG A 67 -0.03 9.25 -5.32
N HIS A 68 -0.58 9.42 -6.52
CA HIS A 68 -1.95 9.86 -6.72
C HIS A 68 -2.86 8.78 -6.13
N ALA A 69 -3.24 8.94 -4.86
CA ALA A 69 -4.45 8.29 -4.38
C ALA A 69 -5.58 8.85 -5.25
N PRO A 70 -6.35 8.03 -6.00
CA PRO A 70 -7.52 8.55 -6.65
C PRO A 70 -8.43 9.01 -5.52
N ALA A 71 -8.46 10.32 -5.26
CA ALA A 71 -9.63 10.90 -4.64
C ALA A 71 -10.76 10.48 -5.57
N GLN A 72 -11.61 9.58 -5.12
CA GLN A 72 -12.86 9.27 -5.79
C GLN A 72 -13.88 10.26 -5.23
N PRO A 73 -13.98 11.50 -5.75
CA PRO A 73 -14.96 12.47 -5.26
C PRO A 73 -16.39 11.93 -5.40
N GLY A 74 -16.62 10.95 -6.29
CA GLY A 74 -17.90 10.27 -6.46
C GLY A 74 -18.35 9.39 -5.28
N GLY A 75 -17.42 8.87 -4.46
CA GLY A 75 -17.79 7.97 -3.34
C GLY A 75 -18.58 8.70 -2.25
N VAL A 76 -18.22 9.95 -1.96
CA VAL A 76 -18.90 10.78 -0.96
C VAL A 76 -20.29 11.19 -1.45
N ALA A 77 -20.40 11.61 -2.71
CA ALA A 77 -21.69 11.97 -3.32
C ALA A 77 -22.66 10.77 -3.35
N MET A 78 -22.17 9.58 -3.65
CA MET A 78 -22.98 8.37 -3.68
C MET A 78 -23.45 7.95 -2.28
N ALA A 79 -22.61 8.09 -1.25
CA ALA A 79 -22.99 7.84 0.13
C ALA A 79 -24.12 8.79 0.60
N PHE A 80 -24.03 10.08 0.26
CA PHE A 80 -25.08 11.04 0.57
C PHE A 80 -26.40 10.72 -0.16
N ALA A 81 -26.34 10.39 -1.45
CA ALA A 81 -27.52 10.00 -2.21
C ALA A 81 -28.24 8.78 -1.60
N TRP A 82 -27.49 7.74 -1.23
CA TRP A 82 -28.05 6.56 -0.57
C TRP A 82 -28.64 6.87 0.80
N SER A 83 -28.01 7.73 1.60
CA SER A 83 -28.55 8.15 2.90
C SER A 83 -29.89 8.88 2.78
N ALA A 84 -30.04 9.74 1.77
CA ALA A 84 -31.28 10.47 1.51
C ALA A 84 -32.41 9.53 1.07
N ILE A 85 -32.10 8.55 0.20
CA ILE A 85 -33.07 7.52 -0.22
C ILE A 85 -33.53 6.68 0.98
N LEU A 86 -32.60 6.24 1.84
CA LEU A 86 -32.93 5.46 3.03
C LEU A 86 -33.79 6.25 4.02
N MET A 87 -33.51 7.54 4.23
CA MET A 87 -34.36 8.42 5.04
C MET A 87 -35.77 8.57 4.44
N LEU A 88 -35.88 8.71 3.12
CA LEU A 88 -37.17 8.81 2.44
C LEU A 88 -37.97 7.52 2.62
N CYS A 89 -37.35 6.35 2.42
CA CYS A 89 -37.99 5.06 2.66
C CYS A 89 -38.43 4.90 4.12
N TYR A 90 -37.60 5.31 5.07
CA TYR A 90 -37.94 5.25 6.50
C TYR A 90 -39.16 6.11 6.83
N THR A 91 -39.20 7.36 6.36
CA THR A 91 -40.34 8.27 6.62
C THR A 91 -41.64 7.77 6.00
N ILE A 92 -41.58 7.16 4.82
CA ILE A 92 -42.73 6.51 4.16
C ILE A 92 -43.19 5.27 4.96
N GLN A 93 -42.26 4.48 5.51
CA GLN A 93 -42.59 3.28 6.29
C GLN A 93 -43.16 3.60 7.68
N THR A 94 -42.75 4.72 8.28
CA THR A 94 -43.24 5.17 9.60
C THR A 94 -44.58 5.92 9.56
N ARG A 95 -45.16 6.11 8.38
CA ARG A 95 -46.45 6.78 8.16
C ARG A 95 -47.52 5.77 7.81
#